data_AF-A0A1H6D0U9-F1
#
_entry.id   AF-A0A1H6D0U9-F1
#
_cell.length_a   1.000
_cell.length_b   1.000
_cell.length_c   1.000
_cell.angle_alpha   90.00
_cell.angle_beta   90.00
_cell.angle_gamma   90.00
#
_symmetry.space_group_name_H-M   'P 1'
#
loop_
_entity.id
_entity.type
_entity.pdbx_description
1 polymer ?
#
loop_
_entity_poly.entity_id
_entity_poly.type
_entity_poly.pdbx_seq_one_letter_code
_entity_poly.pdbx_strand_id
1 'polypeptide(L)'
;MKNIENLSVDGLVYIDENGKSNRIDFKQCHENWIQYRKRSENLTEEMAAEIRKTDTRIGQRDFTACPPYIEFFTKPFTRIEFTISADKKDLQTELSRWKSEIVSAGWTTIDLS
;
A
#
# COMPACT_ATOMS: atom_id res chain seq x y z
N MET A 1 -4.33 -9.95 -13.18
CA MET A 1 -4.05 -10.25 -11.77
C MET A 1 -2.58 -10.00 -11.47
N LYS A 2 -2.25 -9.37 -10.34
CA LYS A 2 -0.87 -9.12 -9.93
C LYS A 2 -0.50 -10.05 -8.78
N ASN A 3 0.65 -10.72 -8.86
CA ASN A 3 1.11 -11.64 -7.82
C ASN A 3 2.28 -11.03 -7.08
N ILE A 4 2.21 -10.99 -5.76
CA ILE A 4 3.31 -10.46 -4.95
C ILE A 4 4.39 -11.53 -4.80
N GLU A 5 5.64 -11.17 -5.08
CA GLU A 5 6.78 -12.09 -4.94
C GLU A 5 7.56 -11.86 -3.65
N ASN A 6 7.77 -10.60 -3.27
CA ASN A 6 8.63 -10.25 -2.16
C ASN A 6 8.25 -8.90 -1.54
N LEU A 7 8.34 -8.79 -0.22
CA LEU A 7 8.22 -7.55 0.54
C LEU A 7 9.47 -7.33 1.37
N SER A 8 9.95 -6.09 1.31
CA SER A 8 11.05 -5.59 2.13
C SER A 8 10.64 -4.31 2.82
N VAL A 9 11.48 -3.84 3.75
CA VAL A 9 11.30 -2.54 4.43
C VAL A 9 11.16 -1.36 3.46
N ASP A 10 11.77 -1.46 2.27
CA ASP A 10 11.79 -0.38 1.28
C ASP A 10 10.69 -0.50 0.21
N GLY A 11 9.97 -1.63 0.13
CA GLY A 11 9.00 -1.81 -0.95
C GLY A 11 8.53 -3.24 -1.22
N LEU A 12 7.70 -3.34 -2.25
CA LEU A 12 7.05 -4.56 -2.72
C LEU A 12 7.50 -4.89 -4.15
N VAL A 13 7.80 -6.15 -4.44
CA VAL A 13 7.99 -6.64 -5.80
C VAL A 13 6.79 -7.51 -6.19
N TYR A 14 6.24 -7.25 -7.38
CA TYR A 14 5.10 -8.00 -7.90
C TYR A 14 5.27 -8.29 -9.40
N ILE A 15 4.65 -9.36 -9.86
CA ILE A 15 4.51 -9.68 -11.28
C ILE A 15 3.17 -9.12 -11.79
N ASP A 16 3.22 -8.37 -12.89
CA ASP A 16 2.02 -7.88 -13.56
C ASP A 16 1.39 -8.92 -14.49
N GLU A 17 0.31 -8.53 -15.16
CA GLU A 17 -0.48 -9.41 -16.03
C GLU A 17 0.28 -9.88 -17.28
N ASN A 18 1.37 -9.19 -17.63
CA ASN A 18 2.24 -9.54 -18.75
C ASN A 18 3.44 -10.39 -18.30
N GLY A 19 3.48 -10.81 -17.03
CA GLY A 19 4.62 -11.56 -16.49
C GLY A 19 5.84 -10.68 -16.16
N LYS A 20 5.69 -9.35 -16.15
CA LYS A 20 6.79 -8.43 -15.88
C LYS A 20 6.91 -8.14 -14.38
N SER A 21 8.13 -8.24 -13.86
CA SER A 21 8.45 -7.84 -12.50
C SER A 21 8.47 -6.31 -12.37
N ASN A 22 7.73 -5.82 -11.39
CA ASN A 22 7.57 -4.41 -11.06
C ASN A 22 7.82 -4.20 -9.56
N ARG A 23 8.26 -2.99 -9.20
CA ARG A 23 8.55 -2.62 -7.81
C ARG A 23 7.72 -1.42 -7.38
N ILE A 24 7.12 -1.53 -6.21
CA ILE A 24 6.50 -0.43 -5.47
C ILE A 24 7.53 0.05 -4.44
N ASP A 25 7.91 1.32 -4.52
CA ASP A 25 8.78 1.97 -3.54
C ASP A 25 7.92 2.66 -2.47
N PHE A 26 8.08 2.22 -1.21
CA PHE A 26 7.27 2.74 -0.10
C PHE A 26 7.60 4.18 0.26
N LYS A 27 8.86 4.61 0.13
CA LYS A 27 9.25 6.01 0.35
C LYS A 27 8.63 6.91 -0.73
N GLN A 28 8.62 6.45 -1.97
CA GLN A 28 7.97 7.19 -3.07
C GLN A 28 6.45 7.27 -2.88
N CYS A 29 5.83 6.19 -2.40
CA CYS A 29 4.40 6.20 -2.05
C CYS A 29 4.10 7.18 -0.92
N HIS A 30 4.92 7.19 0.13
CA HIS A 30 4.78 8.14 1.23
C HIS A 30 4.94 9.59 0.75
N GLU A 31 5.94 9.88 -0.09
CA GLU A 31 6.11 11.23 -0.63
C GLU A 31 4.91 11.65 -1.48
N ASN A 32 4.35 10.74 -2.30
CA ASN A 32 3.14 11.04 -3.06
C ASN A 32 1.94 11.36 -2.16
N TRP A 33 1.82 10.67 -1.02
CA TRP A 33 0.81 10.96 0.00
C TRP A 33 1.00 12.34 0.64
N ILE A 34 2.21 12.68 1.07
CA ILE A 34 2.52 14.00 1.62
C ILE A 34 2.20 15.11 0.62
N GLN A 35 2.57 14.92 -0.65
CA GLN A 35 2.25 15.88 -1.71
C GLN A 35 0.75 15.99 -1.99
N TYR A 36 0.00 14.89 -1.88
CA TYR A 36 -1.46 14.92 -1.95
C TYR A 36 -2.05 15.76 -0.81
N ARG A 37 -1.69 15.44 0.44
CA ARG A 37 -2.15 16.19 1.63
C ARG A 37 -1.82 17.66 1.55
N LYS A 38 -0.59 17.99 1.14
CA LYS A 38 -0.15 19.37 0.97
C LYS A 38 -1.09 20.15 0.04
N ARG A 39 -1.49 19.55 -1.08
CA ARG A 39 -2.44 20.17 -2.02
C ARG A 39 -3.87 20.18 -1.50
N SER A 40 -4.36 19.09 -0.91
CA SER A 40 -5.76 18.97 -0.50
C SER A 40 -6.09 19.75 0.77
N GLU A 41 -5.13 19.89 1.68
CA GLU A 41 -5.27 20.59 2.97
C GLU A 41 -4.61 21.99 2.95
N ASN A 42 -4.08 22.43 1.79
CA ASN A 42 -3.39 23.70 1.60
C ASN A 42 -2.27 23.96 2.62
N LEU A 43 -1.43 22.94 2.85
CA LEU A 43 -0.36 22.97 3.85
C LEU A 43 0.85 23.77 3.36
N THR A 44 1.51 24.48 4.29
CA THR A 44 2.83 25.06 4.01
C THR A 44 3.91 23.97 3.92
N GLU A 45 5.10 24.33 3.45
CA GLU A 45 6.22 23.37 3.40
C GLU A 45 6.63 22.91 4.79
N GLU A 46 6.61 23.80 5.79
CA GLU A 46 6.95 23.47 7.18
C GLU A 46 5.95 22.47 7.77
N MET A 47 4.64 22.69 7.55
CA MET A 47 3.60 21.77 8.00
C MET A 47 3.74 20.40 7.32
N ALA A 48 4.00 20.37 6.01
CA ALA A 48 4.24 19.13 5.28
C ALA A 48 5.50 18.40 5.78
N ALA A 49 6.56 19.13 6.15
CA ALA A 49 7.77 18.56 6.72
C ALA A 49 7.53 17.92 8.10
N GLU A 50 6.71 18.54 8.96
CA GLU A 50 6.35 17.95 10.26
C GLU A 50 5.47 16.70 10.11
N ILE A 51 4.52 16.72 9.17
CA ILE A 51 3.71 15.55 8.86
C ILE A 51 4.60 14.42 8.34
N ARG A 52 5.56 14.70 7.45
CA ARG A 52 6.47 13.68 6.89
C ARG A 52 7.28 12.94 7.97
N LYS A 53 7.49 13.52 9.16
CA LYS A 53 8.20 12.87 10.27
C LYS A 53 7.32 11.90 11.08
N THR A 54 6.01 12.08 11.04
CA THR A 54 5.05 11.38 11.93
C THR A 54 4.11 10.46 11.16
N ASP A 55 3.80 10.81 9.92
CA ASP A 55 2.99 10.03 9.00
C ASP A 55 3.84 8.93 8.34
N THR A 56 3.26 7.75 8.18
CA THR A 56 3.91 6.59 7.54
C THR A 56 2.98 5.93 6.50
N ARG A 57 1.98 6.67 6.01
CA ARG A 57 0.99 6.14 5.08
C ARG A 57 1.58 5.97 3.68
N ILE A 58 1.44 4.78 3.14
CA ILE A 58 1.92 4.40 1.79
C ILE A 58 0.81 3.95 0.84
N GLY A 59 -0.41 3.83 1.34
CA GLY A 59 -1.55 3.38 0.55
C GLY A 59 -2.84 3.32 1.36
N GLN A 60 -3.84 2.69 0.76
CA GLN A 60 -5.13 2.40 1.35
C GLN A 60 -5.48 0.93 1.11
N ARG A 61 -6.35 0.36 1.94
CA ARG A 61 -6.80 -1.02 1.82
C ARG A 61 -8.30 -1.11 2.07
N ASP A 62 -8.92 -2.09 1.45
CA ASP A 62 -10.27 -2.52 1.77
C ASP A 62 -10.29 -4.04 1.73
N PHE A 63 -10.41 -4.63 2.92
CA PHE A 63 -10.42 -6.08 3.08
C PHE A 63 -11.84 -6.68 3.06
N THR A 64 -12.88 -5.84 3.01
CA THR A 64 -14.27 -6.27 2.88
C THR A 64 -14.79 -6.14 1.43
N ALA A 65 -14.05 -5.43 0.57
CA ALA A 65 -14.27 -5.41 -0.88
C ALA A 65 -14.22 -6.80 -1.54
N CYS A 66 -14.78 -6.90 -2.74
CA CYS A 66 -14.79 -8.11 -3.56
C CYS A 66 -14.25 -7.78 -4.97
N PRO A 67 -12.97 -8.05 -5.28
CA PRO A 67 -11.96 -8.68 -4.41
C PRO A 67 -11.38 -7.72 -3.35
N PRO A 68 -10.91 -8.25 -2.20
CA PRO A 68 -10.11 -7.47 -1.24
C PRO A 68 -8.85 -6.90 -1.90
N TYR A 69 -8.39 -5.73 -1.46
CA TYR A 69 -7.21 -5.11 -2.09
C TYR A 69 -6.36 -4.25 -1.13
N ILE A 70 -5.12 -4.01 -1.55
CA ILE A 70 -4.28 -2.91 -1.10
C ILE A 70 -3.92 -2.07 -2.32
N GLU A 71 -4.13 -0.76 -2.24
CA GLU A 71 -3.80 0.21 -3.27
C GLU A 71 -2.73 1.18 -2.76
N PHE A 72 -1.58 1.15 -3.40
CA PHE A 72 -0.43 1.98 -3.03
C PHE A 72 -0.47 3.31 -3.76
N PHE A 73 -0.02 4.37 -3.07
CA PHE A 73 0.04 5.74 -3.57
C PHE A 73 1.17 5.98 -4.59
N THR A 74 1.32 5.08 -5.54
CA THR A 74 2.16 5.22 -6.74
C THR A 74 1.53 6.20 -7.73
N LYS A 75 2.21 6.53 -8.83
CA LYS A 75 1.68 7.36 -9.91
C LYS A 75 1.84 6.64 -11.25
N PRO A 76 0.75 6.12 -11.87
CA PRO A 76 -0.62 6.02 -11.33
C PRO A 76 -0.71 5.09 -10.11
N PHE A 77 -1.82 5.13 -9.36
CA PHE A 77 -2.03 4.23 -8.23
C PHE A 77 -1.95 2.76 -8.66
N THR A 78 -1.35 1.95 -7.80
CA THR A 78 -1.11 0.52 -8.06
C THR A 78 -1.90 -0.28 -7.06
N ARG A 79 -2.96 -0.91 -7.55
CA ARG A 79 -3.80 -1.84 -6.78
C ARG A 79 -3.31 -3.27 -6.94
N ILE A 80 -3.12 -3.94 -5.80
CA ILE A 80 -2.95 -5.39 -5.69
C ILE A 80 -4.24 -5.96 -5.11
N GLU A 81 -4.86 -6.87 -5.84
CA GLU A 81 -6.10 -7.55 -5.46
C GLU A 81 -5.78 -8.95 -4.98
N PHE A 82 -6.44 -9.37 -3.90
CA PHE A 82 -6.29 -10.70 -3.32
C PHE A 82 -7.41 -11.59 -3.85
N THR A 83 -7.03 -12.76 -4.35
CA THR A 83 -8.00 -13.71 -4.89
C THR A 83 -8.71 -14.40 -3.74
N ILE A 84 -10.04 -14.42 -3.78
CA ILE A 84 -10.84 -15.20 -2.84
C ILE A 84 -10.65 -16.68 -3.18
N SER A 85 -9.74 -17.35 -2.46
CA SER A 85 -9.58 -18.79 -2.54
C SER A 85 -10.87 -19.49 -2.06
N ALA A 86 -11.11 -20.74 -2.48
CA ALA A 86 -12.24 -21.53 -1.99
C ALA A 86 -12.20 -21.70 -0.45
N ASP A 87 -11.01 -21.62 0.15
CA ASP A 87 -10.81 -21.55 1.59
C ASP A 87 -10.70 -20.09 2.07
N LYS A 88 -11.76 -19.62 2.75
CA LYS A 88 -11.81 -18.27 3.33
C LYS A 88 -10.77 -18.06 4.44
N LYS A 89 -10.30 -19.13 5.09
CA LYS A 89 -9.32 -19.05 6.18
C LYS A 89 -7.94 -18.68 5.65
N ASP A 90 -7.60 -19.17 4.46
CA ASP A 90 -6.33 -18.86 3.79
C ASP A 90 -6.29 -17.38 3.39
N LEU A 91 -7.39 -16.85 2.84
CA LEU A 91 -7.51 -15.43 2.50
C LEU A 91 -7.34 -14.53 3.73
N GLN A 92 -8.05 -14.80 4.84
CA GLN A 92 -7.90 -13.96 6.05
C GLN A 92 -6.50 -14.01 6.64
N THR A 93 -5.85 -15.17 6.58
CA THR A 93 -4.46 -15.35 7.02
C THR A 93 -3.53 -14.53 6.14
N GLU A 94 -3.72 -14.55 4.83
CA GLU A 94 -2.93 -13.77 3.88
C GLU A 94 -3.11 -12.25 4.07
N LEU A 95 -4.35 -11.78 4.18
CA LEU A 95 -4.64 -10.35 4.43
C LEU A 95 -4.02 -9.87 5.75
N SER A 96 -4.13 -10.67 6.82
CA SER A 96 -3.52 -10.36 8.12
C SER A 96 -2.00 -10.33 8.04
N ARG A 97 -1.41 -11.28 7.29
CA ARG A 97 0.03 -11.32 7.03
C ARG A 97 0.49 -10.06 6.32
N TRP A 98 -0.17 -9.65 5.22
CA TRP A 98 0.19 -8.43 4.48
C TRP A 98 0.11 -7.16 5.33
N LYS A 99 -0.95 -7.04 6.15
CA LYS A 99 -1.07 -5.93 7.10
C LYS A 99 0.12 -5.92 8.08
N SER A 100 0.49 -7.09 8.61
CA SER A 100 1.55 -7.21 9.59
C SER A 100 2.92 -6.93 8.98
N GLU A 101 3.20 -7.43 7.78
CA GLU A 101 4.45 -7.19 7.06
C GLU A 101 4.66 -5.70 6.74
N ILE A 102 3.62 -4.99 6.30
CA ILE A 102 3.68 -3.53 6.06
C ILE A 102 4.00 -2.77 7.36
N VAL A 103 3.36 -3.15 8.47
CA VAL A 103 3.61 -2.53 9.78
C VAL A 103 5.01 -2.85 10.29
N SER A 104 5.48 -4.10 10.14
CA SER A 104 6.85 -4.50 10.49
C SER A 104 7.90 -3.79 9.65
N ALA A 105 7.55 -3.36 8.43
CA ALA A 105 8.38 -2.50 7.58
C ALA A 105 8.38 -1.01 8.00
N GLY A 106 7.60 -0.63 9.01
CA GLY A 106 7.50 0.75 9.52
C GLY A 106 6.44 1.61 8.82
N TRP A 107 5.60 1.01 7.97
CA TRP A 107 4.61 1.73 7.17
C TRP A 107 3.18 1.39 7.58
N THR A 108 2.22 2.20 7.12
CA THR A 108 0.80 1.99 7.36
C THR A 108 -0.02 2.20 6.09
N THR A 109 -1.23 1.65 6.07
CA THR A 109 -2.24 1.94 5.05
C THR A 109 -3.54 2.41 5.71
N ILE A 110 -4.28 3.28 5.02
CA ILE A 110 -5.62 3.71 5.43
C ILE A 110 -6.55 2.50 5.36
N ASP A 111 -7.29 2.23 6.43
CA ASP A 111 -8.34 1.22 6.44
C ASP A 111 -9.65 1.85 5.94
N LEU A 112 -10.21 1.32 4.86
CA LEU A 112 -11.49 1.75 4.29
C LEU A 112 -12.65 0.82 4.67
N SER A 113 -12.35 -0.28 5.38
CA SER A 113 -13.32 -1.31 5.78
C SER A 113 -13.86 -1.15 7.20
#